data_AF-A0A3S4IDZ7-F1
#
_entry.id   AF-A0A3S4IDZ7-F1
#
_cell.length_a   1.000
_cell.length_b   1.000
_cell.length_c   1.000
_cell.angle_alpha   90.00
_cell.angle_beta   90.00
_cell.angle_gamma   90.00
#
_symmetry.space_group_name_H-M   'P 1'
#
loop_
_entity.id
_entity.type
_entity.pdbx_description
1 polymer ?
#
loop_
_entity_poly.entity_id
_entity_poly.type
_entity_poly.pdbx_seq_one_letter_code
_entity_poly.pdbx_strand_id
1 'polypeptide(L)'
;MGDRFEGEIIRGVINDTRLFPCIERVRSGFVQKFGKRIVQGGKCIQECDFEITPPERSWYSKEIDGVWHWVEGCSHCNGNPKDWDYVRCDKHDVCVDCGVDRDNAEKSTSGAVWWCSGGWRCNDCQERINKKRLAEAESRIVPDDEYDEMDFWREDEARCPWCKAEISTDESYDAYQEEHTCYECERHFKLTAEHSISWTTIRSVKKVA
;
A
#
# COMPACT_ATOMS: atom_id res chain seq x y z
N MET A 1 -25.09 23.22 6.08
CA MET A 1 -24.41 22.32 5.12
C MET A 1 -23.34 23.15 4.45
N GLY A 2 -22.07 22.81 4.61
CA GLY A 2 -20.99 23.58 3.99
C GLY A 2 -21.04 23.46 2.47
N ASP A 3 -20.59 24.49 1.77
CA ASP A 3 -20.51 24.47 0.31
C ASP A 3 -19.62 23.32 -0.14
N ARG A 4 -20.06 22.61 -1.18
CA ARG A 4 -19.30 21.49 -1.74
C ARG A 4 -19.05 21.72 -3.22
N PHE A 5 -17.88 21.31 -3.68
CA PHE A 5 -17.53 21.32 -5.08
C PHE A 5 -17.02 19.94 -5.48
N GLU A 6 -17.63 19.33 -6.50
CA GLU A 6 -17.30 17.96 -6.94
C GLU A 6 -17.33 16.92 -5.81
N GLY A 7 -18.23 17.11 -4.84
CA GLY A 7 -18.35 16.21 -3.69
C GLY A 7 -17.32 16.44 -2.59
N GLU A 8 -16.50 17.49 -2.64
CA GLU A 8 -15.53 17.84 -1.60
C GLU A 8 -15.99 19.06 -0.81
N ILE A 9 -15.68 19.11 0.50
CA ILE A 9 -16.10 20.21 1.37
C ILE A 9 -15.19 21.43 1.14
N ILE A 10 -15.77 22.58 0.80
CA ILE A 10 -15.09 23.87 0.75
C ILE A 10 -14.94 24.39 2.18
N ARG A 11 -13.70 24.69 2.58
CA ARG A 11 -13.35 25.18 3.91
C ARG A 11 -13.29 26.69 3.99
N GLY A 12 -12.98 27.36 2.88
CA GLY A 12 -13.00 28.82 2.76
C GLY A 12 -12.10 29.32 1.64
N VAL A 13 -12.11 30.63 1.41
CA VAL A 13 -11.24 31.30 0.43
C VAL A 13 -9.80 31.39 0.96
N ILE A 14 -8.80 31.25 0.08
CA ILE A 14 -7.40 31.49 0.42
C ILE A 14 -7.12 32.99 0.29
N ASN A 15 -6.88 33.65 1.42
CA ASN A 15 -6.56 35.07 1.47
C ASN A 15 -5.05 35.30 1.27
N ASP A 16 -4.57 35.17 0.03
CA ASP A 16 -3.19 35.49 -0.36
C ASP A 16 -3.19 36.35 -1.62
N THR A 17 -2.60 37.54 -1.54
CA THR A 17 -2.59 38.53 -2.63
C THR A 17 -1.76 38.12 -3.84
N ARG A 18 -0.93 37.08 -3.71
CA ARG A 18 -0.12 36.53 -4.80
C ARG A 18 -0.92 35.57 -5.69
N LEU A 19 -2.08 35.11 -5.23
CA LEU A 19 -2.94 34.21 -5.99
C LEU A 19 -3.75 35.00 -7.02
N PHE A 20 -3.76 34.48 -8.25
CA PHE A 20 -4.60 34.97 -9.35
C PHE A 20 -5.19 33.78 -10.12
N PRO A 21 -6.28 33.99 -10.89
CA PRO A 21 -6.91 32.92 -11.64
C PRO A 21 -5.94 32.23 -12.60
N CYS A 22 -6.09 30.92 -12.78
CA CYS A 22 -5.31 30.08 -13.70
C CYS A 22 -3.80 29.96 -13.39
N ILE A 23 -3.32 30.38 -12.21
CA ILE A 23 -1.92 30.12 -11.82
C ILE A 23 -1.67 28.61 -11.67
N GLU A 24 -0.55 28.12 -12.19
CA GLU A 24 -0.17 26.71 -12.05
C GLU A 24 0.02 26.34 -10.58
N ARG A 25 -0.43 25.14 -10.19
CA ARG A 25 -0.36 24.66 -8.81
C ARG A 25 0.09 23.21 -8.75
N VAL A 26 1.10 22.95 -7.92
CA VAL A 26 1.64 21.62 -7.63
C VAL A 26 1.55 21.37 -6.14
N ARG A 27 1.26 20.11 -5.76
CA ARG A 27 1.26 19.70 -4.36
C ARG A 27 2.57 18.99 -4.02
N SER A 28 3.14 19.31 -2.86
CA SER A 28 4.33 18.66 -2.33
C SER A 28 4.10 18.32 -0.85
N GLY A 29 3.74 17.08 -0.56
CA GLY A 29 3.23 16.72 0.77
C GLY A 29 1.93 17.47 1.07
N PHE A 30 1.86 18.20 2.18
CA PHE A 30 0.71 19.05 2.50
C PHE A 30 0.84 20.49 1.97
N VAL A 31 2.02 20.92 1.55
CA VAL A 31 2.28 22.27 1.05
C VAL A 31 1.76 22.44 -0.38
N GLN A 32 1.16 23.60 -0.66
CA GLN A 32 0.68 24.00 -1.98
C GLN A 32 1.67 24.95 -2.63
N LYS A 33 2.25 24.56 -3.76
CA LYS A 33 3.23 25.36 -4.51
C LYS A 33 2.56 25.97 -5.74
N PHE A 34 2.83 27.25 -5.98
CA PHE A 34 2.19 28.05 -7.02
C PHE A 34 3.21 28.67 -7.95
N GLY A 35 2.90 28.69 -9.24
CA GLY A 35 3.82 29.12 -10.30
C GLY A 35 4.34 27.95 -11.12
N LYS A 36 4.84 28.26 -12.32
CA LYS A 36 5.27 27.26 -13.29
C LYS A 36 6.54 26.54 -12.83
N ARG A 37 6.44 25.23 -12.65
CA ARG A 37 7.60 24.36 -12.36
C ARG A 37 8.15 23.76 -13.63
N ILE A 38 9.44 23.94 -13.90
CA ILE A 38 10.10 23.41 -15.12
C ILE A 38 11.10 22.33 -14.73
N VAL A 39 10.85 21.10 -15.21
CA VAL A 39 11.75 19.96 -15.08
C VAL A 39 12.14 19.49 -16.48
N GLN A 40 13.43 19.37 -16.75
CA GLN A 40 13.96 18.89 -18.02
C GLN A 40 15.09 17.89 -17.77
N GLY A 41 15.03 16.72 -18.40
CA GLY A 41 16.03 15.66 -18.21
C GLY A 41 16.15 15.19 -16.75
N GLY A 42 15.06 15.21 -15.98
CA GLY A 42 15.05 14.86 -14.55
C GLY A 42 15.61 15.93 -13.61
N LYS A 43 16.13 17.05 -14.14
CA LYS A 43 16.63 18.17 -13.34
C LYS A 43 15.59 19.28 -13.22
N CYS A 44 15.38 19.78 -12.01
CA CYS A 44 14.59 20.98 -11.80
C CYS A 44 15.37 22.20 -12.28
N ILE A 45 14.83 22.90 -13.27
CA ILE A 45 15.40 24.13 -13.83
C ILE A 45 14.78 25.35 -13.15
N GLN A 46 13.50 25.26 -12.80
CA GLN A 46 12.75 26.30 -12.13
C GLN A 46 11.78 25.67 -11.13
N GLU A 47 11.88 26.08 -9.88
CA GLU A 47 10.86 25.79 -8.85
C GLU A 47 9.67 26.74 -9.00
N CYS A 48 8.58 26.40 -8.33
CA CYS A 48 7.42 27.29 -8.21
C CYS A 48 7.79 28.65 -7.59
N ASP A 49 7.02 29.68 -7.90
CA ASP A 49 7.29 31.06 -7.51
C ASP A 49 7.13 31.26 -5.99
N PHE A 50 6.16 30.56 -5.38
CA PHE A 50 5.95 30.58 -3.93
C PHE A 50 5.19 29.35 -3.44
N GLU A 51 5.11 29.21 -2.12
CA GLU A 51 4.34 28.18 -1.46
C GLU A 51 3.42 28.75 -0.39
N ILE A 52 2.32 28.03 -0.15
CA ILE A 52 1.34 28.30 0.91
C ILE A 52 1.10 27.00 1.66
N THR A 53 1.26 27.06 2.98
CA THR A 53 0.94 25.98 3.89
C THR A 53 -0.53 26.05 4.28
N PRO A 54 -1.32 24.98 4.09
CA PRO A 54 -2.71 24.97 4.53
C PRO A 54 -2.80 25.02 6.06
N PRO A 55 -3.88 25.61 6.62
CA PRO A 55 -4.13 25.60 8.07
C PRO A 55 -4.25 24.19 8.65
N GLU A 56 -4.74 23.23 7.86
CA GLU A 56 -4.93 21.84 8.24
C GLU A 56 -4.22 20.93 7.22
N ARG A 57 -3.56 19.87 7.72
CA ARG A 57 -2.75 18.95 6.90
C ARG A 57 -3.53 18.28 5.75
N SER A 58 -4.82 18.07 5.96
CA SER A 58 -5.70 17.44 4.96
C SER A 58 -6.24 18.41 3.91
N TRP A 59 -6.11 19.72 4.14
CA TRP A 59 -6.63 20.71 3.20
C TRP A 59 -5.66 20.91 2.05
N TYR A 60 -6.21 21.22 0.88
CA TYR A 60 -5.43 21.56 -0.30
C TYR A 60 -6.09 22.70 -1.07
N SER A 61 -5.34 23.34 -1.96
CA SER A 61 -5.84 24.48 -2.73
C SER A 61 -6.51 24.03 -4.02
N LYS A 62 -7.70 24.56 -4.28
CA LYS A 62 -8.47 24.32 -5.51
C LYS A 62 -9.03 25.64 -6.02
N GLU A 63 -8.86 25.89 -7.31
CA GLU A 63 -9.51 27.03 -7.96
C GLU A 63 -10.95 26.64 -8.32
N ILE A 64 -11.90 27.47 -7.88
CA ILE A 64 -13.34 27.31 -8.11
C ILE A 64 -13.85 28.67 -8.57
N ASP A 65 -14.40 28.72 -9.78
CA ASP A 65 -14.95 29.94 -10.39
C ASP A 65 -13.98 31.14 -10.37
N GLY A 66 -12.70 30.88 -10.64
CA GLY A 66 -11.65 31.91 -10.67
C GLY A 66 -11.13 32.33 -9.29
N VAL A 67 -11.54 31.67 -8.21
CA VAL A 67 -11.12 31.98 -6.84
C VAL A 67 -10.50 30.75 -6.19
N TRP A 68 -9.36 30.93 -5.54
CA TRP A 68 -8.66 29.86 -4.83
C TRP A 68 -9.26 29.61 -3.45
N HIS A 69 -9.60 28.36 -3.18
CA HIS A 69 -10.23 27.91 -1.94
C HIS A 69 -9.38 26.83 -1.26
N TRP A 70 -9.47 26.77 0.07
CA TRP A 70 -9.14 25.58 0.84
C TRP A 70 -10.26 24.55 0.70
N VAL A 71 -9.89 23.34 0.31
CA VAL A 71 -10.81 22.20 0.16
C VAL A 71 -10.33 21.05 1.04
N GLU A 72 -11.28 20.36 1.68
CA GLU A 72 -11.00 19.17 2.49
C GLU A 72 -10.59 17.99 1.60
N GLY A 73 -9.37 17.49 1.76
CA GLY A 73 -8.88 16.31 1.04
C GLY A 73 -9.17 14.98 1.72
N CYS A 74 -9.54 14.97 3.01
CA CYS A 74 -9.80 13.73 3.73
C CYS A 74 -11.07 13.03 3.20
N SER A 75 -10.90 11.84 2.62
CA SER A 75 -12.00 11.03 2.06
C SER A 75 -13.09 10.68 3.08
N HIS A 76 -12.71 10.42 4.33
CA HIS A 76 -13.64 10.18 5.44
C HIS A 76 -14.50 11.42 5.74
N CYS A 77 -13.89 12.61 5.81
CA CYS A 77 -14.64 13.86 6.01
C CYS A 77 -15.61 14.12 4.85
N ASN A 78 -15.18 13.80 3.62
CA ASN A 78 -16.01 13.93 2.44
C ASN A 78 -17.10 12.83 2.33
N GLY A 79 -17.12 11.84 3.21
CA GLY A 79 -18.13 10.77 3.24
C GLY A 79 -17.93 9.69 2.18
N ASN A 80 -16.77 9.65 1.52
CA ASN A 80 -16.41 8.64 0.51
C ASN A 80 -15.06 8.02 0.87
N PRO A 81 -14.95 7.30 2.01
CA PRO A 81 -13.68 6.77 2.50
C PRO A 81 -13.04 5.86 1.46
N LYS A 82 -11.75 6.06 1.21
CA LYS A 82 -10.95 5.23 0.30
C LYS A 82 -10.11 4.26 1.12
N ASP A 83 -9.98 3.03 0.61
CA ASP A 83 -9.11 2.01 1.22
C ASP A 83 -7.65 2.47 1.27
N TRP A 84 -7.21 3.15 0.21
CA TRP A 84 -5.87 3.71 0.09
C TRP A 84 -5.98 5.22 -0.08
N ASP A 85 -5.72 5.94 1.01
CA ASP A 85 -5.73 7.40 1.02
C ASP A 85 -4.47 7.95 1.66
N TYR A 86 -3.77 8.81 0.93
CA TYR A 86 -2.55 9.49 1.39
C TYR A 86 -2.86 10.81 2.11
N VAL A 87 -4.13 11.25 2.12
CA VAL A 87 -4.53 12.55 2.68
C VAL A 87 -5.55 12.35 3.78
N ARG A 88 -5.14 12.52 5.03
CA ARG A 88 -6.02 12.43 6.19
C ARG A 88 -5.89 13.63 7.09
N CYS A 89 -7.01 14.04 7.69
CA CYS A 89 -6.96 14.98 8.80
C CYS A 89 -6.54 14.23 10.06
N ASP A 90 -6.07 14.93 11.07
CA ASP A 90 -5.52 14.30 12.28
C ASP A 90 -6.56 13.45 13.02
N LYS A 91 -7.85 13.83 12.92
CA LYS A 91 -8.95 13.02 13.45
C LYS A 91 -9.10 11.63 12.79
N HIS A 92 -8.75 11.51 11.50
CA HIS A 92 -8.88 10.26 10.74
C HIS A 92 -7.53 9.60 10.45
N ASP A 93 -6.42 10.24 10.80
CA ASP A 93 -5.08 9.64 10.78
C ASP A 93 -4.83 8.83 12.05
N VAL A 94 -5.67 7.81 12.22
CA VAL A 94 -5.71 6.93 13.38
C VAL A 94 -5.56 5.46 12.95
N CYS A 95 -5.09 4.62 13.86
CA CYS A 95 -5.00 3.18 13.66
C CYS A 95 -6.37 2.60 13.31
N VAL A 96 -6.44 1.79 12.25
CA VAL A 96 -7.69 1.20 11.77
C VAL A 96 -8.36 0.26 12.78
N ASP A 97 -7.60 -0.36 13.68
CA ASP A 97 -8.13 -1.34 14.64
C ASP A 97 -8.46 -0.75 16.01
N CYS A 98 -7.64 0.17 16.52
CA CYS A 98 -7.77 0.69 17.88
C CYS A 98 -8.01 2.20 17.97
N GLY A 99 -7.92 2.94 16.85
CA GLY A 99 -8.20 4.38 16.81
C GLY A 99 -7.15 5.27 17.49
N VAL A 100 -5.98 4.74 17.88
CA VAL A 100 -4.87 5.58 18.36
C VAL A 100 -4.38 6.48 17.23
N ASP A 101 -4.14 7.76 17.51
CA ASP A 101 -3.55 8.68 16.55
C ASP A 101 -2.08 8.34 16.25
N ARG A 102 -1.62 8.80 15.08
CA ARG A 102 -0.30 8.47 14.56
C ARG A 102 0.82 8.96 15.48
N ASP A 103 0.71 10.20 15.98
CA ASP A 103 1.71 10.79 16.87
C ASP A 103 1.89 9.96 18.15
N ASN A 104 0.80 9.45 18.73
CA ASN A 104 0.86 8.59 19.90
C ASN A 104 1.38 7.19 19.57
N ALA A 105 1.05 6.62 18.40
CA ALA A 105 1.59 5.33 17.96
C ALA A 105 3.10 5.40 17.68
N GLU A 106 3.60 6.46 17.06
CA GLU A 106 5.02 6.67 16.79
C GLU A 106 5.85 6.84 18.07
N LYS A 107 5.24 7.37 19.14
CA LYS A 107 5.86 7.50 20.47
C LYS A 107 5.77 6.22 21.31
N SER A 108 5.06 5.18 20.84
CA SER A 108 5.01 3.89 21.53
C SER A 108 6.38 3.20 21.51
N THR A 109 6.56 2.18 22.34
CA THR A 109 7.84 1.46 22.49
C THR A 109 8.40 0.90 21.18
N SER A 110 7.54 0.58 20.21
CA SER A 110 7.96 0.08 18.89
C SER A 110 8.06 1.18 17.83
N GLY A 111 7.27 2.26 17.95
CA GLY A 111 7.18 3.37 17.01
C GLY A 111 6.75 3.01 15.57
N ALA A 112 6.52 1.73 15.27
CA ALA A 112 6.25 1.26 13.92
C ALA A 112 4.77 1.40 13.55
N VAL A 113 4.53 1.78 12.30
CA VAL A 113 3.20 1.87 11.68
C VAL A 113 3.18 1.04 10.41
N TRP A 114 2.16 0.21 10.27
CA TRP A 114 2.02 -0.75 9.18
C TRP A 114 0.91 -0.30 8.23
N TRP A 115 1.26 -0.06 6.97
CA TRP A 115 0.26 0.29 5.95
C TRP A 115 -0.66 -0.91 5.67
N CYS A 116 -1.97 -0.65 5.61
CA CYS A 116 -2.97 -1.66 5.32
C CYS A 116 -4.20 -1.04 4.66
N SER A 117 -5.11 -1.88 4.16
CA SER A 117 -6.39 -1.40 3.66
C SER A 117 -7.13 -0.62 4.74
N GLY A 118 -7.65 0.55 4.38
CA GLY A 118 -8.32 1.46 5.30
C GLY A 118 -7.38 2.40 6.05
N GLY A 119 -6.05 2.36 5.81
CA GLY A 119 -5.09 3.33 6.34
C GLY A 119 -3.82 2.67 6.90
N TRP A 120 -3.61 2.82 8.20
CA TRP A 120 -2.44 2.24 8.88
C TRP A 120 -2.85 1.58 10.20
N ARG A 121 -2.00 0.66 10.64
CA ARG A 121 -2.17 -0.10 11.87
C ARG A 121 -0.97 0.15 12.78
N CYS A 122 -1.23 0.42 14.07
CA CYS A 122 -0.15 0.52 15.05
C CYS A 122 0.49 -0.85 15.28
N ASN A 123 1.77 -0.86 15.67
CA ASN A 123 2.50 -2.10 15.89
C ASN A 123 1.81 -3.06 16.87
N ASP A 124 1.26 -2.57 17.97
CA ASP A 124 0.61 -3.43 18.97
C ASP A 124 -0.59 -4.19 18.39
N CYS A 125 -1.34 -3.56 17.48
CA CYS A 125 -2.43 -4.24 16.77
C CYS A 125 -1.89 -5.22 15.75
N GLN A 126 -0.80 -4.87 15.05
CA GLN A 126 -0.13 -5.78 14.11
C GLN A 126 0.41 -7.03 14.82
N GLU A 127 1.07 -6.86 15.96
CA GLU A 127 1.60 -7.95 16.78
C GLU A 127 0.50 -8.87 17.31
N ARG A 128 -0.65 -8.32 17.69
CA ARG A 128 -1.82 -9.13 18.07
C ARG A 128 -2.30 -10.00 16.91
N ILE A 129 -2.32 -9.46 15.69
CA ILE A 129 -2.69 -10.21 14.47
C ILE A 129 -1.61 -11.26 14.16
N ASN A 130 -0.33 -10.89 14.19
CA ASN A 130 0.79 -11.80 13.96
C ASN A 130 0.75 -12.97 14.95
N LYS A 131 0.53 -12.69 16.24
CA LYS A 131 0.43 -13.73 17.27
C LYS A 131 -0.76 -14.67 17.03
N LYS A 132 -1.90 -14.12 16.59
CA LYS A 132 -3.07 -14.94 16.24
C LYS A 132 -2.77 -15.83 15.02
N ARG A 133 -2.19 -15.25 13.96
CA ARG A 133 -1.74 -15.99 12.76
C ARG A 133 -0.79 -17.12 13.13
N LEU A 134 0.23 -16.83 13.95
CA LEU A 134 1.20 -17.81 14.41
C LEU A 134 0.54 -18.95 15.19
N ALA A 135 -0.33 -18.63 16.15
CA ALA A 135 -1.04 -19.65 16.93
C ALA A 135 -1.96 -20.53 16.05
N GLU A 136 -2.64 -19.94 15.06
CA GLU A 136 -3.43 -20.69 14.08
C GLU A 136 -2.54 -21.61 13.22
N ALA A 137 -1.39 -21.12 12.77
CA ALA A 137 -0.44 -21.91 12.00
C ALA A 137 0.19 -23.05 12.83
N GLU A 138 0.55 -22.78 14.09
CA GLU A 138 1.05 -23.78 15.04
C GLU A 138 0.05 -24.92 15.24
N SER A 139 -1.25 -24.62 15.30
CA SER A 139 -2.29 -25.64 15.48
C SER A 139 -2.43 -26.62 14.30
N ARG A 140 -1.88 -26.27 13.12
CA ARG A 140 -1.87 -27.12 11.93
C ARG A 140 -0.59 -27.94 11.79
N ILE A 141 0.39 -27.72 12.66
CA ILE A 141 1.65 -28.47 12.64
C ILE A 141 1.40 -29.87 13.15
N VAL A 142 1.67 -30.86 12.30
CA VAL A 142 1.61 -32.26 12.68
C VAL A 142 2.86 -32.63 13.49
N PRO A 143 2.76 -33.56 14.46
CA PRO A 143 3.91 -34.12 15.15
C PRO A 143 4.95 -34.71 14.18
N ASP A 144 6.23 -34.65 14.56
CA ASP A 144 7.34 -35.12 13.70
C ASP A 144 7.23 -36.62 13.35
N ASP A 145 6.57 -37.44 14.18
CA ASP A 145 6.32 -38.86 13.91
C ASP A 145 5.16 -39.13 12.93
N GLU A 146 4.34 -38.12 12.67
CA GLU A 146 3.28 -38.13 11.65
C GLU A 146 3.69 -37.40 10.36
N TYR A 147 4.87 -36.77 10.35
CA TYR A 147 5.40 -36.10 9.16
C TYR A 147 6.02 -37.12 8.18
N ASP A 148 5.55 -37.10 6.94
CA ASP A 148 6.15 -37.83 5.83
C ASP A 148 6.60 -36.84 4.74
N GLU A 149 7.87 -36.89 4.34
CA GLU A 149 8.39 -36.07 3.25
C GLU A 149 7.64 -36.34 1.94
N MET A 150 7.10 -37.55 1.77
CA MET A 150 6.30 -37.92 0.61
C MET A 150 4.99 -37.13 0.51
N ASP A 151 4.47 -36.57 1.60
CA ASP A 151 3.25 -35.73 1.60
C ASP A 151 3.44 -34.40 0.86
N PHE A 152 4.70 -34.01 0.60
CA PHE A 152 5.06 -32.76 -0.08
C PHE A 152 5.88 -33.01 -1.36
N TRP A 153 5.97 -34.27 -1.80
CA TRP A 153 6.77 -34.67 -2.94
C TRP A 153 5.98 -34.57 -4.24
N ARG A 154 6.41 -33.68 -5.15
CA ARG A 154 5.80 -33.47 -6.50
C ARG A 154 4.32 -33.10 -6.48
N GLU A 155 3.94 -32.28 -5.51
CA GLU A 155 2.60 -31.70 -5.45
C GLU A 155 2.44 -30.59 -6.52
N ASP A 156 1.22 -30.40 -7.00
CA ASP A 156 0.89 -29.35 -7.97
C ASP A 156 0.98 -27.93 -7.35
N GLU A 157 0.82 -27.82 -6.04
CA GLU A 157 0.89 -26.58 -5.27
C GLU A 157 2.00 -26.66 -4.22
N ALA A 158 2.86 -25.65 -4.16
CA ALA A 158 3.88 -25.58 -3.12
C ALA A 158 3.22 -25.27 -1.76
N ARG A 159 3.49 -26.10 -0.76
CA ARG A 159 2.96 -25.93 0.60
C ARG A 159 4.07 -26.00 1.64
N CYS A 160 3.87 -25.30 2.74
CA CYS A 160 4.77 -25.35 3.88
C CYS A 160 4.75 -26.76 4.50
N PRO A 161 5.89 -27.45 4.63
CA PRO A 161 5.95 -28.79 5.22
C PRO A 161 5.55 -28.82 6.70
N TRP A 162 5.58 -27.66 7.37
CA TRP A 162 5.23 -27.54 8.79
C TRP A 162 3.72 -27.35 8.99
N CYS A 163 3.17 -26.23 8.48
CA CYS A 163 1.79 -25.83 8.81
C CYS A 163 0.81 -25.98 7.66
N LYS A 164 1.24 -26.60 6.54
CA LYS A 164 0.47 -26.85 5.31
C LYS A 164 -0.07 -25.60 4.61
N ALA A 165 0.41 -24.41 4.99
CA ALA A 165 0.09 -23.15 4.31
C ALA A 165 0.56 -23.18 2.86
N GLU A 166 -0.26 -22.68 1.94
CA GLU A 166 0.12 -22.50 0.54
C GLU A 166 1.25 -21.46 0.42
N ILE A 167 2.19 -21.71 -0.49
CA ILE A 167 3.36 -20.87 -0.74
C ILE A 167 3.23 -20.26 -2.14
N SER A 168 3.36 -18.94 -2.24
CA SER A 168 3.45 -18.28 -3.54
C SER A 168 4.76 -18.67 -4.23
N THR A 169 4.66 -19.12 -5.48
CA THR A 169 5.78 -19.58 -6.32
C THR A 169 6.05 -18.67 -7.51
N ASP A 170 5.42 -17.49 -7.57
CA ASP A 170 5.49 -16.55 -8.71
C ASP A 170 6.94 -16.15 -9.05
N GLU A 171 7.80 -16.07 -8.03
CA GLU A 171 9.22 -15.71 -8.16
C GLU A 171 10.17 -16.92 -7.97
N SER A 172 9.64 -18.14 -7.93
CA SER A 172 10.38 -19.36 -7.57
C SER A 172 10.29 -20.44 -8.63
N TYR A 173 10.09 -20.03 -9.90
CA TYR A 173 9.93 -20.96 -11.01
C TYR A 173 11.13 -21.89 -11.17
N ASP A 174 12.36 -21.44 -10.97
CA ASP A 174 13.59 -22.22 -11.11
C ASP A 174 14.22 -22.64 -9.77
N ALA A 175 13.45 -22.58 -8.68
CA ALA A 175 13.96 -22.87 -7.35
C ALA A 175 14.60 -24.26 -7.26
N TYR A 176 15.81 -24.33 -6.70
CA TYR A 176 16.51 -25.59 -6.45
C TYR A 176 17.17 -25.57 -5.06
N GLN A 177 16.53 -26.24 -4.10
CA GLN A 177 16.91 -26.24 -2.69
C GLN A 177 17.04 -24.84 -2.09
N GLU A 178 16.26 -23.88 -2.59
CA GLU A 178 16.27 -22.50 -2.10
C GLU A 178 15.67 -22.44 -0.70
N GLU A 179 16.27 -21.61 0.17
CA GLU A 179 15.76 -21.42 1.52
C GLU A 179 14.55 -20.48 1.49
N HIS A 180 13.42 -20.98 1.98
CA HIS A 180 12.19 -20.21 2.13
C HIS A 180 11.80 -20.12 3.60
N THR A 181 11.20 -18.99 3.98
CA THR A 181 10.55 -18.81 5.28
C THR A 181 9.04 -18.78 5.07
N CYS A 182 8.31 -19.64 5.77
CA CYS A 182 6.85 -19.62 5.68
C CYS A 182 6.28 -18.36 6.32
N TYR A 183 5.46 -17.61 5.58
CA TYR A 183 4.81 -16.41 6.11
C TYR A 183 3.83 -16.70 7.26
N GLU A 184 3.25 -17.91 7.31
CA GLU A 184 2.25 -18.26 8.32
C GLU A 184 2.85 -18.78 9.63
N CYS A 185 3.85 -19.68 9.59
CA CYS A 185 4.45 -20.26 10.80
C CYS A 185 5.89 -19.81 11.09
N GLU A 186 6.48 -18.98 10.22
CA GLU A 186 7.83 -18.42 10.35
C GLU A 186 8.98 -19.47 10.40
N ARG A 187 8.67 -20.74 10.11
CA ARG A 187 9.67 -21.80 9.99
C ARG A 187 10.31 -21.81 8.60
N HIS A 188 11.54 -22.29 8.56
CA HIS A 188 12.34 -22.40 7.35
C HIS A 188 12.14 -23.78 6.70
N PHE A 189 12.22 -23.82 5.37
CA PHE A 189 12.20 -25.04 4.58
C PHE A 189 12.93 -24.81 3.26
N LYS A 190 13.17 -25.89 2.51
CA LYS A 190 13.80 -25.83 1.19
C LYS A 190 12.76 -26.11 0.11
N LEU A 191 12.71 -25.26 -0.91
CA LEU A 191 11.83 -25.42 -2.07
C LEU A 191 12.62 -25.92 -3.28
N THR A 192 12.04 -26.84 -4.05
CA THR A 192 12.56 -27.27 -5.35
C THR A 192 11.41 -27.31 -6.35
N ALA A 193 11.55 -26.59 -7.46
CA ALA A 193 10.61 -26.61 -8.56
C ALA A 193 11.00 -27.71 -9.55
N GLU A 194 10.11 -28.70 -9.74
CA GLU A 194 10.30 -29.77 -10.72
C GLU A 194 9.46 -29.50 -11.98
N HIS A 195 10.11 -29.37 -13.14
CA HIS A 195 9.44 -29.14 -14.42
C HIS A 195 9.46 -30.40 -15.29
N SER A 196 8.30 -30.78 -15.82
CA SER A 196 8.19 -31.85 -16.82
C SER A 196 7.71 -31.26 -18.15
N ILE A 197 8.60 -31.18 -19.14
CA ILE A 197 8.30 -30.63 -20.46
C ILE A 197 8.24 -31.75 -21.49
N SER A 198 7.15 -31.85 -22.23
CA SER A 198 6.99 -32.80 -23.36
C SER A 198 6.70 -32.08 -24.67
N TRP A 199 7.28 -32.57 -25.76
CA TRP A 199 7.23 -31.95 -27.08
C TRP A 199 6.65 -32.92 -28.11
N THR A 200 5.65 -32.48 -28.87
CA THR A 200 5.14 -33.20 -30.05
C THR A 200 5.29 -32.31 -31.27
N THR A 201 5.85 -32.85 -32.35
CA THR A 201 5.98 -32.13 -33.61
C THR A 201 5.25 -32.87 -34.72
N ILE A 202 4.57 -32.13 -35.58
CA ILE A 202 3.85 -32.68 -36.74
C ILE A 202 4.40 -32.00 -37.99
N ARG A 203 4.63 -32.78 -39.04
CA ARG A 203 5.16 -32.28 -40.31
C ARG A 203 4.11 -31.41 -41.01
N SER A 204 4.49 -30.22 -41.44
CA SER A 204 3.62 -29.40 -42.31
C SER A 204 3.56 -29.98 -43.73
N VAL A 205 2.37 -30.02 -44.32
CA VAL A 205 2.21 -30.37 -45.73
C VAL A 205 2.79 -29.25 -46.56
N LYS A 206 3.70 -29.59 -47.48
CA LYS A 206 4.29 -28.64 -48.42
C LYS A 206 3.16 -27.97 -49.20
N LYS A 207 3.00 -26.63 -49.11
CA LYS A 207 2.12 -25.91 -50.03
C LYS A 207 2.66 -26.14 -51.44
N VAL A 208 1.91 -26.87 -52.26
CA VAL A 208 2.18 -26.99 -53.69
C VAL A 208 1.91 -25.61 -54.29
N ALA A 209 2.89 -25.05 -54.99
CA ALA A 209 2.85 -23.74 -55.61
C ALA A 209 1.80 -23.66 -56.72
#